data_AF-A0A3D4B800-F1
#
_entry.id   AF-A0A3D4B800-F1
#
_cell.length_a   1.000
_cell.length_b   1.000
_cell.length_c   1.000
_cell.angle_alpha   90.00
_cell.angle_beta   90.00
_cell.angle_gamma   90.00
#
_symmetry.space_group_name_H-M   'P 1'
#
loop_
_entity.id
_entity.type
_entity.pdbx_description
1 polymer ?
#
loop_
_entity_poly.entity_id
_entity_poly.type
_entity_poly.pdbx_seq_one_letter_code
_entity_poly.pdbx_strand_id
1 'polypeptide(L)'
;MAPSALRMTDIPAALPGDRITALYSVWTFLQTPSQELAPMRSPDGRYMAYMSDESGEVQIYVTSFPSGKGKWPISVQSGVNPRWSGQGDELCYVDAIENELMVVDVDTRSDFLPGKPKVLFTGEQLQIQLSHQSDLFTRRYDVASDGHRFVVVQPVSGGMAQTITVVENWIKAFEDK
;
A
#
# COMPACT_ATOMS: atom_id res chain seq x y z
N MET A 1 -21.15 6.55 13.23
CA MET A 1 -20.10 6.80 12.21
C MET A 1 -20.77 6.93 10.85
N ALA A 2 -20.28 7.82 9.98
CA ALA A 2 -20.78 7.96 8.63
C ALA A 2 -20.11 6.91 7.71
N PRO A 3 -20.82 6.32 6.74
CA PRO A 3 -20.25 5.36 5.80
C PRO A 3 -19.15 6.01 4.95
N SER A 4 -18.08 5.26 4.66
CA SER A 4 -17.01 5.70 3.74
C SER A 4 -17.13 5.03 2.38
N ALA A 5 -16.63 5.69 1.35
CA ALA A 5 -16.61 5.16 0.00
C ALA A 5 -15.24 5.40 -0.65
N LEU A 6 -14.65 4.33 -1.21
CA LEU A 6 -13.55 4.48 -2.14
C LEU A 6 -14.11 4.96 -3.47
N ARG A 7 -13.65 6.14 -3.89
CA ARG A 7 -14.02 6.79 -5.16
C ARG A 7 -12.89 6.60 -6.16
N MET A 8 -13.25 6.34 -7.41
CA MET A 8 -12.29 6.25 -8.50
C MET A 8 -12.57 7.36 -9.53
N THR A 9 -11.50 7.83 -10.17
CA THR A 9 -11.58 8.79 -11.28
C THR A 9 -10.68 8.28 -12.40
N ASP A 10 -11.23 8.07 -13.59
CA ASP A 10 -10.40 7.82 -14.79
C ASP A 10 -9.79 9.13 -15.26
N ILE A 11 -8.47 9.13 -15.46
CA ILE A 11 -7.78 10.18 -16.20
C ILE A 11 -7.54 9.61 -17.60
N PRO A 12 -8.29 10.02 -18.65
CA PRO A 12 -7.93 9.63 -20.01
C PRO A 12 -6.52 10.14 -20.32
N ALA A 13 -5.75 9.35 -21.08
CA ALA A 13 -4.42 9.76 -21.50
C ALA A 13 -4.50 11.13 -22.19
N ALA A 14 -3.88 12.15 -21.58
CA ALA A 14 -3.82 13.47 -22.17
C ALA A 14 -3.04 13.37 -23.49
N LEU A 15 -3.60 13.88 -24.58
CA LEU A 15 -2.82 14.12 -25.79
C LEU A 15 -1.72 15.15 -25.46
N PRO A 16 -0.52 15.05 -26.04
CA PRO A 16 0.55 15.99 -25.76
C PRO A 16 0.13 17.42 -26.12
N GLY A 17 0.01 18.31 -25.13
CA GLY A 17 -0.20 19.75 -25.33
C GLY A 17 -1.46 20.35 -24.71
N ASP A 18 -2.45 19.55 -24.30
CA ASP A 18 -3.67 20.09 -23.71
C ASP A 18 -3.62 20.11 -22.18
N ARG A 19 -3.88 21.28 -21.59
CA ARG A 19 -4.15 21.40 -20.15
C ARG A 19 -5.39 20.56 -19.84
N ILE A 20 -5.28 19.74 -18.80
CA ILE A 20 -6.27 18.72 -18.39
C ILE A 20 -7.68 19.32 -18.34
N THR A 21 -8.46 19.09 -19.41
CA THR A 21 -9.88 19.43 -19.48
C THR A 21 -10.61 18.16 -19.94
N ALA A 22 -10.57 17.12 -19.10
CA ALA A 22 -11.31 15.89 -19.35
C ALA A 22 -12.63 15.93 -18.57
N LEU A 23 -13.73 15.56 -19.19
CA LEU A 23 -15.00 15.31 -18.49
C LEU A 23 -14.80 14.09 -17.58
N TYR A 24 -14.54 14.34 -16.30
CA TYR A 24 -14.21 13.31 -15.32
C TYR A 24 -15.46 12.50 -14.95
N SER A 25 -15.40 11.19 -15.11
CA SER A 25 -16.34 10.28 -14.48
C SER A 25 -15.79 9.94 -13.10
N VAL A 26 -16.47 10.36 -12.04
CA VAL A 26 -16.18 9.89 -10.67
C VAL A 26 -17.24 8.86 -10.33
N TRP A 27 -16.85 7.61 -10.11
CA TRP A 27 -17.78 6.57 -9.67
C TRP A 27 -17.41 6.02 -8.30
N THR A 28 -18.43 5.55 -7.59
CA THR A 28 -18.23 4.74 -6.39
C THR A 28 -17.61 3.41 -6.82
N PHE A 29 -16.42 3.08 -6.32
CA PHE A 29 -15.82 1.77 -6.53
C PHE A 29 -16.27 0.79 -5.43
N LEU A 30 -16.14 1.20 -4.17
CA LEU A 30 -16.53 0.40 -3.00
C LEU A 30 -17.19 1.32 -1.98
N GLN A 31 -18.33 0.90 -1.42
CA GLN A 31 -19.04 1.64 -0.38
C GLN A 31 -19.50 0.67 0.70
N THR A 32 -19.10 0.93 1.94
CA THR A 32 -19.41 0.12 3.10
C THR A 32 -19.83 1.02 4.27
N PRO A 33 -20.41 0.46 5.35
CA PRO A 33 -20.63 1.19 6.60
C PRO A 33 -19.35 1.59 7.35
N SER A 34 -18.20 1.03 6.95
CA SER A 34 -16.89 1.14 7.61
C SER A 34 -16.03 2.24 6.99
N GLN A 35 -14.88 2.51 7.62
CA GLN A 35 -13.86 3.40 7.06
C GLN A 35 -12.90 2.63 6.17
N GLU A 36 -12.94 2.94 4.88
CA GLU A 36 -12.04 2.34 3.89
C GLU A 36 -10.91 3.32 3.54
N LEU A 37 -9.67 2.92 3.79
CA LEU A 37 -8.50 3.79 3.75
C LEU A 37 -7.33 3.17 2.98
N ALA A 38 -6.38 4.02 2.58
CA ALA A 38 -5.14 3.65 1.89
C ALA A 38 -5.31 2.58 0.78
N PRO A 39 -6.17 2.81 -0.23
CA PRO A 39 -6.34 1.87 -1.33
C PRO A 39 -5.04 1.73 -2.12
N MET A 40 -4.66 0.49 -2.42
CA MET A 40 -3.45 0.14 -3.18
C MET A 40 -3.77 -0.91 -4.24
N ARG A 41 -3.66 -0.51 -5.50
CA ARG A 41 -3.93 -1.39 -6.65
C ARG A 41 -2.79 -2.39 -6.84
N SER A 42 -3.12 -3.65 -7.16
CA SER A 42 -2.13 -4.68 -7.51
C SER A 42 -1.40 -4.32 -8.82
N PRO A 43 -0.16 -4.82 -9.03
CA PRO A 43 0.60 -4.54 -10.27
C PRO A 43 -0.10 -5.00 -11.54
N ASP A 44 -0.79 -6.14 -11.50
CA ASP A 44 -1.60 -6.65 -12.61
C ASP A 44 -2.92 -5.88 -12.80
N GLY A 45 -3.22 -4.95 -11.88
CA GLY A 45 -4.37 -4.08 -11.91
C GLY A 45 -5.71 -4.75 -11.65
N ARG A 46 -5.76 -6.02 -11.24
CA ARG A 46 -6.98 -6.81 -11.02
C ARG A 46 -7.51 -6.78 -9.58
N TYR A 47 -6.73 -6.29 -8.63
CA TYR A 47 -7.08 -6.28 -7.22
C TYR A 47 -6.79 -4.94 -6.56
N MET A 48 -7.49 -4.68 -5.46
CA MET A 48 -7.29 -3.53 -4.59
C MET A 48 -7.13 -4.02 -3.16
N ALA A 49 -5.95 -3.78 -2.57
CA ALA A 49 -5.76 -3.87 -1.14
C ALA A 49 -6.22 -2.57 -0.48
N TYR A 50 -6.79 -2.64 0.71
CA TYR A 50 -7.26 -1.48 1.46
C TYR A 50 -7.28 -1.78 2.96
N MET A 51 -7.25 -0.72 3.77
CA MET A 51 -7.45 -0.80 5.21
C MET A 51 -8.92 -0.61 5.53
N SER A 52 -9.47 -1.42 6.43
CA SER A 52 -10.85 -1.32 6.91
C SER A 52 -10.92 -1.48 8.42
N ASP A 53 -11.80 -0.73 9.08
CA ASP A 53 -12.12 -0.88 10.51
C ASP A 53 -13.35 -1.78 10.76
N GLU A 54 -13.79 -2.53 9.75
CA GLU A 54 -15.05 -3.28 9.80
C GLU A 54 -15.14 -4.36 10.89
N SER A 55 -14.01 -4.87 11.37
CA SER A 55 -13.93 -5.85 12.45
C SER A 55 -13.79 -5.21 13.84
N GLY A 56 -13.74 -3.87 13.91
CA GLY A 56 -13.50 -3.10 15.12
C GLY A 56 -12.04 -2.64 15.29
N GLU A 57 -11.09 -3.34 14.66
CA GLU A 57 -9.69 -2.94 14.55
C GLU A 57 -9.33 -2.69 13.08
N VAL A 58 -8.33 -1.85 12.81
CA VAL A 58 -7.88 -1.60 11.43
C VAL A 58 -7.14 -2.82 10.89
N GLN A 59 -7.63 -3.35 9.76
CA GLN A 59 -7.14 -4.56 9.13
C GLN A 59 -7.01 -4.39 7.62
N ILE A 60 -6.16 -5.22 7.01
CA ILE A 60 -5.97 -5.28 5.56
C ILE A 60 -6.94 -6.25 4.94
N TYR A 61 -7.66 -5.77 3.93
CA TYR A 61 -8.52 -6.56 3.05
C TYR A 61 -8.10 -6.39 1.61
N VAL A 62 -8.42 -7.38 0.79
CA VAL A 62 -8.34 -7.30 -0.68
C VAL A 62 -9.72 -7.49 -1.28
N THR A 63 -10.00 -6.78 -2.36
CA THR A 63 -11.18 -6.99 -3.22
C THR A 63 -10.76 -6.97 -4.70
N SER A 64 -11.61 -7.50 -5.59
CA SER A 64 -11.35 -7.41 -7.02
C SER A 64 -11.54 -5.97 -7.52
N PHE A 65 -10.77 -5.62 -8.54
CA PHE A 65 -10.80 -4.31 -9.19
C PHE A 65 -10.99 -4.48 -10.70
N PRO A 66 -11.86 -3.68 -11.35
CA PRO A 66 -12.67 -2.59 -10.80
C PRO A 66 -14.03 -3.04 -10.23
N SER A 67 -14.30 -4.34 -10.15
CA SER A 67 -15.66 -4.81 -9.86
C SER A 67 -16.09 -4.71 -8.39
N GLY A 68 -15.15 -4.61 -7.44
CA GLY A 68 -15.42 -4.58 -6.00
C GLY A 68 -16.03 -5.87 -5.45
N LYS A 69 -15.98 -6.95 -6.24
CA LYS A 69 -16.52 -8.26 -5.86
C LYS A 69 -15.48 -9.08 -5.10
N GLY A 70 -15.96 -9.87 -4.14
CA GLY A 70 -15.09 -10.64 -3.26
C GLY A 70 -14.44 -9.76 -2.20
N LYS A 71 -14.14 -10.36 -1.05
CA LYS A 71 -13.46 -9.72 0.05
C LYS A 71 -12.62 -10.76 0.75
N TRP A 72 -11.32 -10.57 0.75
CA TRP A 72 -10.36 -11.49 1.34
C TRP A 72 -9.67 -10.80 2.52
N PRO A 73 -9.85 -11.28 3.76
CA PRO A 73 -9.07 -10.78 4.89
C PRO A 73 -7.62 -11.19 4.70
N ILE A 74 -6.70 -10.25 4.88
CA ILE A 74 -5.27 -10.50 4.76
C ILE A 74 -4.61 -10.52 6.14
N SER A 75 -4.85 -9.50 6.96
CA SER A 75 -4.33 -9.45 8.33
C SER A 75 -5.26 -10.18 9.30
N VAL A 76 -4.71 -10.69 10.40
CA VAL A 76 -5.47 -11.47 11.40
C VAL A 76 -5.99 -10.61 12.55
N GLN A 77 -5.14 -9.76 13.14
CA GLN A 77 -5.47 -8.97 14.34
C GLN A 77 -5.43 -7.48 14.03
N SER A 78 -4.30 -6.99 13.52
CA SER A 78 -4.14 -5.62 13.04
C SER A 78 -3.38 -5.60 11.72
N GLY A 79 -3.60 -4.56 10.92
CA GLY A 79 -2.82 -4.35 9.72
C GLY A 79 -2.98 -2.96 9.14
N VAL A 80 -1.85 -2.30 8.88
CA VAL A 80 -1.80 -0.97 8.27
C VAL A 80 -0.76 -0.91 7.16
N ASN A 81 -0.83 0.14 6.33
CA ASN A 81 0.15 0.40 5.26
C ASN A 81 0.37 -0.78 4.29
N PRO A 82 -0.67 -1.27 3.59
CA PRO A 82 -0.54 -2.39 2.67
C PRO A 82 0.32 -2.01 1.45
N ARG A 83 1.20 -2.90 0.99
CA ARG A 83 2.03 -2.74 -0.22
C ARG A 83 2.18 -4.04 -0.97
N TRP A 84 1.87 -4.01 -2.26
CA TRP A 84 2.16 -5.13 -3.16
C TRP A 84 3.65 -5.19 -3.46
N SER A 85 4.21 -6.39 -3.60
CA SER A 85 5.48 -6.56 -4.30
C SER A 85 5.33 -6.07 -5.75
N GLY A 86 6.44 -5.69 -6.39
CA GLY A 86 6.38 -5.30 -7.81
C GLY A 86 5.97 -6.42 -8.75
N GLN A 87 6.16 -7.68 -8.34
CA GLN A 87 5.70 -8.87 -9.08
C GLN A 87 4.22 -9.18 -8.84
N GLY A 88 3.62 -8.65 -7.76
CA GLY A 88 2.21 -8.86 -7.42
C GLY A 88 1.89 -10.25 -6.86
N ASP A 89 2.92 -10.97 -6.41
CA ASP A 89 2.87 -12.29 -5.77
C ASP A 89 3.02 -12.23 -4.24
N GLU A 90 3.24 -11.04 -3.68
CA GLU A 90 3.26 -10.82 -2.23
C GLU A 90 2.53 -9.53 -1.86
N LEU A 91 1.94 -9.50 -0.66
CA LEU A 91 1.41 -8.31 -0.02
C LEU A 91 2.05 -8.12 1.36
N CYS A 92 2.76 -7.02 1.52
CA CYS A 92 3.35 -6.59 2.79
C CYS A 92 2.41 -5.65 3.54
N TYR A 93 2.46 -5.66 4.87
CA TYR A 93 1.75 -4.71 5.74
C TYR A 93 2.40 -4.66 7.11
N VAL A 94 2.13 -3.64 7.92
CA VAL A 94 2.60 -3.58 9.31
C VAL A 94 1.47 -4.02 10.24
N ASP A 95 1.72 -5.03 11.09
CA ASP A 95 0.87 -5.28 12.25
C ASP A 95 1.14 -4.17 13.28
N ALA A 96 0.13 -3.34 13.55
CA ALA A 96 0.31 -2.17 14.40
C ALA A 96 0.31 -2.50 15.90
N ILE A 97 -0.12 -3.70 16.30
CA ILE A 97 -0.16 -4.13 17.71
C ILE A 97 1.18 -4.74 18.10
N GLU A 98 1.65 -5.72 17.32
CA GLU A 98 2.94 -6.37 17.58
C GLU A 98 4.12 -5.55 17.01
N ASN A 99 3.83 -4.51 16.21
CA ASN A 99 4.80 -3.70 15.49
C ASN A 99 5.72 -4.57 14.64
N GLU A 100 5.14 -5.36 13.75
CA GLU A 100 5.87 -6.29 12.86
C GLU A 100 5.58 -5.99 11.39
N LEU A 101 6.60 -6.00 10.55
CA LEU A 101 6.40 -6.01 9.10
C LEU A 101 6.08 -7.43 8.66
N MET A 102 4.86 -7.60 8.18
CA MET A 102 4.28 -8.86 7.75
C MET A 102 4.34 -8.99 6.23
N VAL A 103 4.41 -10.22 5.75
CA VAL A 103 4.30 -10.58 4.33
C VAL A 103 3.31 -11.72 4.15
N VAL A 104 2.54 -11.67 3.06
CA VAL A 104 1.58 -12.69 2.64
C VAL A 104 1.83 -13.03 1.18
N ASP A 105 2.19 -14.29 0.90
CA ASP A 105 2.23 -14.80 -0.46
C ASP A 105 0.81 -14.75 -1.04
N VAL A 106 0.64 -14.30 -2.27
CA VAL A 106 -0.63 -14.25 -2.98
C VAL A 106 -0.53 -14.90 -4.35
N ASP A 107 -1.53 -15.69 -4.73
CA ASP A 107 -1.74 -16.01 -6.14
C ASP A 107 -2.83 -15.09 -6.70
N THR A 108 -2.46 -14.32 -7.72
CA THR A 108 -3.38 -13.44 -8.44
C THR A 108 -3.72 -14.01 -9.81
N ARG A 109 -3.02 -15.03 -10.33
CA ARG A 109 -3.07 -15.45 -11.75
C ARG A 109 -4.46 -15.92 -12.19
N SER A 110 -5.17 -16.63 -11.33
CA SER A 110 -6.55 -17.08 -11.54
C SER A 110 -7.51 -16.39 -10.56
N ASP A 111 -7.92 -17.11 -9.52
CA ASP A 111 -8.65 -16.56 -8.38
C ASP A 111 -7.66 -15.94 -7.38
N PHE A 112 -8.15 -15.01 -6.56
CA PHE A 112 -7.32 -14.45 -5.51
C PHE A 112 -7.19 -15.45 -4.36
N LEU A 113 -5.97 -15.93 -4.15
CA LEU A 113 -5.65 -16.92 -3.12
C LEU A 113 -4.56 -16.37 -2.21
N PRO A 114 -4.92 -15.78 -1.04
CA PRO A 114 -3.93 -15.36 -0.07
C PRO A 114 -3.41 -16.57 0.73
N GLY A 115 -2.10 -16.56 0.98
CA GLY A 115 -1.43 -17.45 1.92
C GLY A 115 -1.65 -17.04 3.38
N LYS A 116 -0.87 -17.63 4.28
CA LYS A 116 -0.85 -17.22 5.69
C LYS A 116 0.15 -16.08 5.89
N PRO A 117 -0.18 -15.04 6.68
CA PRO A 117 0.77 -14.02 7.06
C PRO A 117 1.98 -14.60 7.80
N LYS A 118 3.15 -14.06 7.49
CA LYS A 118 4.44 -14.39 8.12
C LYS A 118 5.12 -13.09 8.53
N VAL A 119 5.83 -13.13 9.64
CA VAL A 119 6.72 -12.02 10.04
C VAL A 119 7.92 -11.99 9.10
N LEU A 120 8.17 -10.84 8.49
CA LEU A 120 9.37 -10.59 7.69
C LEU A 120 10.44 -9.89 8.53
N PHE A 121 10.06 -8.86 9.28
CA PHE A 121 10.93 -8.15 10.22
C PHE A 121 10.14 -7.67 11.43
N THR A 122 10.80 -7.54 12.58
CA THR A 122 10.25 -6.78 13.70
C THR A 122 10.39 -5.29 13.47
N GLY A 123 9.51 -4.50 14.09
CA GLY A 123 9.57 -3.04 14.05
C GLY A 123 10.83 -2.49 14.75
N GLU A 124 11.40 -3.23 15.70
CA GLU A 124 12.71 -2.90 16.28
C GLU A 124 13.83 -2.98 15.24
N GLN A 125 13.89 -4.07 14.46
CA GLN A 125 14.90 -4.25 13.40
C GLN A 125 14.85 -3.13 12.37
N LEU A 126 13.63 -2.65 12.06
CA LEU A 126 13.42 -1.59 11.08
C LEU A 126 13.32 -0.19 11.70
N GLN A 127 13.33 -0.08 13.03
CA GLN A 127 13.07 1.15 13.79
C GLN A 127 11.75 1.85 13.40
N ILE A 128 10.70 1.06 13.14
CA ILE A 128 9.35 1.57 12.88
C ILE A 128 8.76 2.06 14.21
N GLN A 129 8.46 3.36 14.29
CA GLN A 129 7.73 3.95 15.40
C GLN A 129 6.27 4.21 15.02
N LEU A 130 5.36 3.67 15.83
CA LEU A 130 3.91 3.88 15.77
C LEU A 130 3.43 4.49 17.10
N SER A 131 4.01 5.61 17.51
CA SER A 131 3.74 6.24 18.81
C SER A 131 2.52 7.15 18.81
N HIS A 132 2.06 7.58 17.64
CA HIS A 132 0.88 8.42 17.48
C HIS A 132 -0.14 7.76 16.54
N GLN A 133 -1.43 7.98 16.78
CA GLN A 133 -2.50 7.44 15.94
C GLN A 133 -2.38 7.84 14.46
N SER A 134 -1.83 9.02 14.17
CA SER A 134 -1.54 9.45 12.80
C SER A 134 -0.55 8.54 12.07
N ASP A 135 0.30 7.84 12.81
CA ASP A 135 1.38 7.02 12.26
C ASP A 135 0.87 5.78 11.53
N LEU A 136 -0.34 5.34 11.87
CA LEU A 136 -1.06 4.24 11.23
C LEU A 136 -1.45 4.57 9.78
N PHE A 137 -1.58 5.86 9.47
CA PHE A 137 -2.06 6.35 8.17
C PHE A 137 -0.94 6.96 7.32
N THR A 138 0.28 7.09 7.87
CA THR A 138 1.45 7.56 7.12
C THR A 138 2.27 6.40 6.61
N ARG A 139 2.80 6.56 5.39
CA ARG A 139 3.65 5.55 4.76
C ARG A 139 4.94 5.38 5.57
N ARG A 140 5.09 4.24 6.25
CA ARG A 140 6.30 3.89 7.02
C ARG A 140 7.37 3.22 6.19
N TYR A 141 6.96 2.53 5.14
CA TYR A 141 7.87 1.83 4.24
C TYR A 141 7.30 1.78 2.81
N ASP A 142 8.16 1.39 1.88
CA ASP A 142 7.78 0.98 0.53
C ASP A 142 8.61 -0.22 0.07
N VAL A 143 8.08 -0.96 -0.90
CA VAL A 143 8.72 -2.15 -1.49
C VAL A 143 9.19 -1.78 -2.89
N ALA A 144 10.46 -2.05 -3.19
CA ALA A 144 10.99 -1.85 -4.53
C ALA A 144 10.29 -2.78 -5.53
N SER A 145 10.21 -2.36 -6.80
CA SER A 145 9.56 -3.15 -7.85
C SER A 145 10.26 -4.49 -8.14
N ASP A 146 11.52 -4.63 -7.72
CA ASP A 146 12.27 -5.89 -7.77
C ASP A 146 11.89 -6.87 -6.65
N GLY A 147 11.10 -6.45 -5.65
CA GLY A 147 10.66 -7.28 -4.52
C GLY A 147 11.76 -7.60 -3.50
N HIS A 148 13.00 -7.16 -3.71
CA HIS A 148 14.15 -7.55 -2.90
C HIS A 148 14.66 -6.43 -1.98
N ARG A 149 14.07 -5.23 -2.07
CA ARG A 149 14.50 -4.07 -1.30
C ARG A 149 13.32 -3.36 -0.67
N PHE A 150 13.55 -2.87 0.53
CA PHE A 150 12.62 -2.03 1.28
C PHE A 150 13.27 -0.68 1.55
N VAL A 151 12.47 0.38 1.51
CA VAL A 151 12.83 1.68 2.08
C VAL A 151 11.96 1.88 3.30
N VAL A 152 12.55 2.23 4.44
CA VAL A 152 11.83 2.46 5.70
C VAL A 152 12.16 3.84 6.25
N VAL A 153 11.13 4.55 6.72
CA VAL A 153 11.28 5.85 7.39
C VAL A 153 11.67 5.61 8.84
N GLN A 154 12.91 5.94 9.17
CA GLN A 154 13.45 5.81 10.53
C GLN A 154 13.47 7.17 11.25
N PRO A 155 13.13 7.22 12.55
CA PRO A 155 13.29 8.42 13.36
C PRO A 155 14.77 8.67 13.65
N VAL A 156 15.24 9.89 13.39
CA VAL A 156 16.61 10.29 13.71
C VAL A 156 16.66 10.80 15.15
N SER A 157 17.34 10.08 16.04
CA SER A 157 17.58 10.55 17.41
C SER A 157 18.72 11.58 17.44
N GLY A 158 18.39 12.85 17.67
CA GLY A 158 19.35 13.91 18.01
C GLY A 158 20.19 14.47 16.86
N GLY A 159 19.76 15.60 16.28
CA GLY A 159 20.53 16.41 15.33
C GLY A 159 19.64 17.04 14.25
N MET A 160 19.95 18.27 13.82
CA MET A 160 19.25 18.94 12.71
C MET A 160 19.13 17.98 11.51
N ALA A 161 17.96 17.97 10.86
CA ALA A 161 17.67 17.14 9.70
C ALA A 161 18.84 17.13 8.71
N GLN A 162 19.42 15.95 8.45
CA GLN A 162 20.49 15.80 7.47
C GLN A 162 20.00 14.89 6.35
N THR A 163 19.62 15.56 5.25
CA THR A 163 19.59 15.16 3.85
C THR A 163 19.06 13.76 3.52
N ILE A 164 17.85 13.72 2.93
CA ILE A 164 17.46 12.62 2.04
C ILE A 164 18.35 12.71 0.81
N THR A 165 19.25 11.75 0.63
CA THR A 165 19.99 11.59 -0.63
C THR A 165 19.23 10.59 -1.48
N VAL A 166 18.55 11.09 -2.51
CA VAL A 166 17.97 10.24 -3.55
C VAL A 166 18.93 10.25 -4.73
N VAL A 167 19.39 9.08 -5.17
CA VAL A 167 20.15 8.92 -6.41
C VAL A 167 19.18 8.43 -7.48
N GLU A 168 18.85 9.31 -8.42
CA GLU A 168 18.02 9.01 -9.59
C GLU A 168 18.87 9.20 -10.87
N ASN A 169 18.54 8.50 -11.97
CA ASN A 169 19.27 8.48 -13.26
C ASN A 169 20.62 7.72 -13.35
N TRP A 170 20.70 6.49 -12.86
CA TRP A 170 21.90 5.66 -13.06
C TRP A 170 22.14 5.23 -14.52
N ILE A 171 21.14 5.30 -15.41
CA ILE A 171 21.35 5.02 -16.85
C ILE A 171 22.18 6.12 -17.53
N LYS A 172 22.10 7.39 -17.08
CA LYS A 172 22.98 8.46 -17.59
C LYS A 172 24.43 8.35 -17.10
N ALA A 173 24.69 7.55 -16.06
CA ALA A 173 26.05 7.37 -15.55
C ALA A 173 26.92 6.45 -16.43
N PHE A 174 26.32 5.77 -17.43
CA PHE A 174 27.01 4.88 -18.36
C PHE A 174 27.07 5.41 -19.80
N GLU A 175 26.63 6.64 -20.08
CA GLU A 175 26.72 7.23 -21.42
C GLU A 175 28.00 8.05 -21.66
N ASP A 176 28.77 8.38 -20.61
CA ASP A 176 30.02 9.18 -20.71
C ASP A 176 31.25 8.53 -20.02
N LYS A 177 31.40 7.20 -20.07
CA LYS A 177 32.69 6.52 -19.80
C LYS A 177 32.98 5.38 -20.76
#